data_AF-A0A3D3M1U9-F1
#
_entry.id   AF-A0A3D3M1U9-F1
#
_cell.length_a   1.000
_cell.length_b   1.000
_cell.length_c   1.000
_cell.angle_alpha   90.00
_cell.angle_beta   90.00
_cell.angle_gamma   90.00
#
_symmetry.space_group_name_H-M   'P 1'
#
loop_
_entity.id
_entity.type
_entity.pdbx_description
1 polymer ?
#
loop_
_entity_poly.entity_id
_entity_poly.type
_entity_poly.pdbx_seq_one_letter_code
_entity_poly.pdbx_strand_id
1 'polypeptide(L)'
;MNRPTPVKTDNFFLLIFRALRQRRVPLALRIACHNIFLVALALVIYACVMGLQFREAMHEQADALGQSLTTQTATSATELLVSNDILSLNVLLGNLVKNPLVAHAAIYSVDNRILAEAGQRPKNGLLGEAEGLYQTKITFQDVTAGQLRISLDMSQFQQPMTISMQSMGILAGILLALALTMSLRLGRYVSTPLLQLRVWLRDLDEYTPATERQDEIGDLARQLHARFAPPPKPVEPEPEIEDDFEEEAEPFEVRDLRDPDFDEAPAVVRPAKRVVEAEEDEDDEAFADLRDDVVPAAAAV
;
A
#
# COMPACT_ATOMS: atom_id res chain seq x y z
N MET A 1 22.34 22.63 -31.06
CA MET A 1 21.95 21.35 -30.43
C MET A 1 21.27 21.60 -29.07
N ASN A 2 19.99 21.99 -29.05
CA ASN A 2 19.25 22.26 -27.81
C ASN A 2 18.62 20.97 -27.27
N ARG A 3 19.07 20.53 -26.08
CA ARG A 3 18.42 19.44 -25.35
C ARG A 3 17.09 19.94 -24.78
N PRO A 4 15.96 19.22 -24.93
CA PRO A 4 14.72 19.59 -24.27
C PRO A 4 14.92 19.48 -22.76
N THR A 5 14.61 20.55 -22.03
CA THR A 5 14.68 20.57 -20.56
C THR A 5 13.78 19.44 -20.01
N PRO A 6 14.33 18.52 -19.20
CA PRO A 6 13.54 17.43 -18.65
C PRO A 6 12.49 18.05 -17.72
N VAL A 7 11.22 17.89 -18.08
CA VAL A 7 10.10 18.31 -17.24
C VAL A 7 10.16 17.45 -15.98
N LYS A 8 10.71 18.03 -14.90
CA LYS A 8 10.84 17.37 -13.59
C LYS A 8 9.46 16.84 -13.23
N THR A 9 9.38 15.53 -13.03
CA THR A 9 8.16 14.84 -12.63
C THR A 9 7.71 15.39 -11.28
N ASP A 10 6.77 16.34 -11.29
CA ASP A 10 6.22 16.91 -10.07
C ASP A 10 5.67 15.78 -9.19
N ASN A 11 6.31 15.60 -8.03
CA ASN A 11 5.94 14.61 -7.04
C ASN A 11 4.48 14.80 -6.63
N PHE A 12 3.73 13.71 -6.60
CA PHE A 12 2.29 13.70 -6.30
C PHE A 12 1.94 14.40 -4.98
N PHE A 13 2.80 14.26 -3.97
CA PHE A 13 2.69 14.95 -2.69
C PHE A 13 2.69 16.47 -2.83
N LEU A 14 3.49 17.02 -3.75
CA LEU A 14 3.53 18.45 -4.02
C LEU A 14 2.28 18.93 -4.75
N LEU A 15 1.65 18.09 -5.58
CA LEU A 15 0.36 18.39 -6.20
C LEU A 15 -0.79 18.37 -5.19
N ILE A 16 -0.82 17.40 -4.28
CA ILE A 16 -1.79 17.38 -3.16
C ILE A 16 -1.58 18.61 -2.27
N PHE A 17 -0.32 18.90 -1.91
CA PHE A 17 0.03 20.02 -1.05
C PHE A 17 -0.30 21.37 -1.68
N ARG A 18 0.00 21.56 -2.99
CA ARG A 18 -0.41 22.75 -3.74
C ARG A 18 -1.94 22.85 -3.88
N ALA A 19 -2.64 21.73 -4.07
CA ALA A 19 -4.10 21.73 -4.15
C ALA A 19 -4.77 22.12 -2.82
N LEU A 20 -4.23 21.67 -1.69
CA LEU A 20 -4.63 22.11 -0.34
C LEU A 20 -4.30 23.59 -0.09
N ARG A 21 -3.18 24.09 -0.62
CA ARG A 21 -2.69 25.46 -0.37
C ARG A 21 -3.26 26.53 -1.31
N GLN A 22 -3.61 26.23 -2.57
CA GLN A 22 -3.96 27.24 -3.58
C GLN A 22 -5.43 27.26 -4.05
N ARG A 23 -6.34 26.45 -3.47
CA ARG A 23 -7.79 26.39 -3.80
C ARG A 23 -8.15 26.11 -5.28
N ARG A 24 -7.18 26.02 -6.20
CA ARG A 24 -7.36 25.59 -7.58
C ARG A 24 -6.99 24.12 -7.70
N VAL A 25 -8.00 23.26 -7.72
CA VAL A 25 -7.85 21.81 -7.87
C VAL A 25 -7.57 21.51 -9.36
N PRO A 26 -6.40 20.96 -9.74
CA PRO A 26 -6.14 20.58 -11.13
C PRO A 26 -7.14 19.51 -11.58
N LEU A 27 -7.51 19.53 -12.86
CA LEU A 27 -8.52 18.62 -13.43
C LEU A 27 -8.18 17.15 -13.16
N ALA A 28 -6.89 16.77 -13.22
CA ALA A 28 -6.38 15.46 -12.84
C ALA A 28 -6.82 15.02 -11.44
N LEU A 29 -6.69 15.90 -10.46
CA LEU A 29 -6.99 15.59 -9.06
C LEU A 29 -8.50 15.43 -8.85
N ARG A 30 -9.33 16.20 -9.56
CA ARG A 30 -10.79 16.05 -9.50
C ARG A 30 -11.23 14.67 -9.99
N ILE A 31 -10.76 14.25 -11.18
CA ILE A 31 -11.09 12.94 -11.75
C ILE A 31 -10.57 11.83 -10.83
N ALA A 32 -9.34 11.98 -10.34
CA ALA A 32 -8.74 10.98 -9.47
C ALA A 32 -9.49 10.84 -8.14
N CYS A 33 -9.87 11.95 -7.51
CA CYS A 33 -10.63 11.95 -6.26
C CYS A 33 -11.98 11.26 -6.38
N HIS A 34 -12.74 11.50 -7.47
CA HIS A 34 -14.03 10.83 -7.65
C HIS A 34 -13.88 9.32 -7.81
N ASN A 35 -12.88 8.87 -8.57
CA ASN A 35 -12.60 7.45 -8.76
C ASN A 35 -12.16 6.77 -7.45
N ILE A 36 -11.24 7.40 -6.72
CA ILE A 36 -10.77 6.90 -5.42
C ILE A 36 -11.92 6.86 -4.42
N PHE A 37 -12.76 7.89 -4.39
CA PHE A 37 -13.93 7.92 -3.52
C PHE A 37 -14.89 6.78 -3.82
N LEU A 38 -15.17 6.50 -5.10
CA LEU A 38 -16.02 5.39 -5.53
C LEU A 38 -15.45 4.05 -5.07
N VAL A 39 -14.15 3.82 -5.30
CA VAL A 39 -13.48 2.59 -4.86
C VAL A 39 -13.47 2.44 -3.35
N ALA A 40 -13.18 3.51 -2.61
CA ALA A 40 -13.20 3.51 -1.15
C ALA A 40 -14.60 3.18 -0.61
N LEU A 41 -15.64 3.77 -1.19
CA LEU A 41 -17.03 3.48 -0.83
C LEU A 41 -17.37 2.00 -1.08
N ALA A 42 -16.96 1.45 -2.23
CA ALA A 42 -17.18 0.04 -2.55
C ALA A 42 -16.47 -0.89 -1.54
N LEU A 43 -15.24 -0.56 -1.14
CA LEU A 43 -14.49 -1.33 -0.13
C LEU A 43 -15.15 -1.28 1.25
N VAL A 44 -15.71 -0.14 1.65
CA VAL A 44 -16.44 -0.01 2.92
C VAL A 44 -17.72 -0.86 2.91
N ILE A 45 -18.49 -0.82 1.82
CA ILE A 45 -19.69 -1.66 1.67
C ILE A 45 -19.30 -3.13 1.70
N TYR A 46 -18.26 -3.52 0.97
CA TYR A 46 -17.75 -4.89 0.96
C TYR A 46 -17.32 -5.37 2.36
N ALA A 47 -16.57 -4.54 3.10
CA ALA A 47 -16.19 -4.84 4.48
C ALA A 47 -17.39 -5.04 5.40
N CYS A 48 -18.43 -4.22 5.24
CA CYS A 48 -19.67 -4.35 6.01
C CYS A 48 -20.38 -5.68 5.70
N VAL A 49 -20.61 -5.99 4.43
CA VAL A 49 -21.32 -7.20 4.01
C VAL A 49 -20.57 -8.46 4.46
N MET A 50 -19.25 -8.50 4.30
CA MET A 50 -18.45 -9.65 4.72
C MET A 50 -18.45 -9.83 6.24
N GLY A 51 -18.43 -8.73 7.01
CA GLY A 51 -18.54 -8.80 8.47
C GLY A 51 -19.86 -9.43 8.92
N LEU A 52 -20.96 -9.12 8.24
CA LEU A 52 -22.27 -9.71 8.52
C LEU A 52 -22.32 -11.20 8.12
N GLN A 53 -21.89 -11.55 6.90
CA GLN A 53 -21.89 -12.94 6.43
C GLN A 53 -21.03 -13.86 7.29
N PHE A 54 -19.86 -13.38 7.71
CA PHE A 54 -18.96 -14.19 8.54
C PHE A 54 -19.54 -14.46 9.92
N ARG A 55 -20.25 -13.48 10.50
CA ARG A 55 -20.94 -13.67 11.79
C ARG A 55 -22.02 -14.76 11.67
N GLU A 56 -22.84 -14.70 10.64
CA GLU A 56 -23.88 -15.71 10.40
C GLU A 56 -23.28 -17.11 10.17
N ALA A 57 -22.29 -17.23 9.29
CA ALA A 57 -21.62 -18.50 9.01
C ALA A 57 -20.93 -19.09 10.26
N MET A 58 -20.40 -18.24 11.14
CA MET A 58 -19.82 -18.68 12.41
C MET A 58 -20.84 -19.24 13.37
N HIS A 59 -22.04 -18.64 13.48
CA HIS A 59 -23.12 -19.19 14.29
C HIS A 59 -23.55 -20.56 13.79
N GLU A 60 -23.75 -20.70 12.48
CA GLU A 60 -24.14 -21.98 11.88
C GLU A 60 -23.08 -23.08 12.08
N GLN A 61 -21.79 -22.73 11.93
CA GLN A 61 -20.71 -23.67 12.20
C GLN A 61 -20.62 -24.04 13.69
N ALA A 62 -20.80 -23.09 14.59
CA ALA A 62 -20.82 -23.34 16.04
C ALA A 62 -22.00 -24.24 16.43
N ASP A 63 -23.17 -24.04 15.83
CA ASP A 63 -24.37 -24.86 16.05
C ASP A 63 -24.17 -26.30 15.59
N ALA A 64 -23.63 -26.48 14.38
CA ALA A 64 -23.34 -27.80 13.84
C ALA A 64 -22.31 -28.56 14.70
N LEU A 65 -21.24 -27.89 15.13
CA LEU A 65 -20.23 -28.46 16.02
C LEU A 65 -20.81 -28.79 17.40
N GLY A 66 -21.59 -27.87 17.98
CA GLY A 66 -22.23 -28.04 19.28
C GLY A 66 -23.18 -29.23 19.29
N GLN A 67 -24.05 -29.36 18.29
CA GLN A 67 -24.95 -30.51 18.15
C GLN A 67 -24.20 -31.83 17.97
N SER A 68 -23.18 -31.87 17.12
CA SER A 68 -22.38 -33.08 16.86
C SER A 68 -21.64 -33.54 18.12
N LEU A 69 -20.92 -32.62 18.79
CA LEU A 69 -20.20 -32.91 20.04
C LEU A 69 -21.14 -33.38 21.13
N THR A 70 -22.30 -32.74 21.27
CA THR A 70 -23.29 -33.12 22.30
C THR A 70 -23.89 -34.48 22.01
N THR A 71 -24.22 -34.79 20.75
CA THR A 71 -24.82 -36.07 20.36
C THR A 71 -23.83 -37.23 20.52
N GLN A 72 -22.58 -37.04 20.08
CA GLN A 72 -21.54 -38.06 20.24
C GLN A 72 -21.21 -38.29 21.72
N THR A 73 -21.05 -37.21 22.49
CA THR A 73 -20.76 -37.31 23.94
C THR A 73 -21.93 -37.94 24.69
N ALA A 74 -23.18 -37.62 24.34
CA ALA A 74 -24.36 -38.23 24.94
C ALA A 74 -24.44 -39.74 24.66
N THR A 75 -24.06 -40.16 23.44
CA THR A 75 -24.05 -41.59 23.07
C THR A 75 -23.02 -42.34 23.91
N SER A 76 -21.77 -41.83 23.99
CA SER A 76 -20.72 -42.42 24.85
C SER A 76 -21.04 -42.34 26.34
N ALA A 77 -21.70 -41.26 26.79
CA ALA A 77 -22.10 -41.09 28.19
C ALA A 77 -23.25 -42.02 28.58
N THR A 78 -24.12 -42.42 27.64
CA THR A 78 -25.21 -43.39 27.91
C THR A 78 -24.65 -44.68 28.46
N GLU A 79 -23.63 -45.24 27.82
CA GLU A 79 -23.02 -46.52 28.25
C GLU A 79 -22.39 -46.41 29.64
N LEU A 80 -21.74 -45.29 29.92
CA LEU A 80 -21.08 -45.02 31.21
C LEU A 80 -22.07 -44.69 32.34
N LEU A 81 -23.20 -44.06 32.02
CA LEU A 81 -24.30 -43.81 32.96
C LEU A 81 -24.99 -45.11 33.36
N VAL A 82 -25.20 -46.03 32.40
CA VAL A 82 -25.81 -47.33 32.65
C VAL A 82 -24.92 -48.23 33.51
N SER A 83 -23.60 -48.16 33.31
CA SER A 83 -22.63 -48.86 34.16
C SER A 83 -22.34 -48.17 35.50
N ASN A 84 -22.93 -46.98 35.73
CA ASN A 84 -22.69 -46.13 36.88
C ASN A 84 -21.20 -45.78 37.09
N ASP A 85 -20.44 -45.68 35.99
CA ASP A 85 -19.01 -45.35 36.01
C ASP A 85 -18.80 -43.83 35.92
N ILE A 86 -18.97 -43.19 37.08
CA ILE A 86 -18.78 -41.75 37.24
C ILE A 86 -17.33 -41.32 36.97
N LEU A 87 -16.34 -42.20 37.18
CA LEU A 87 -14.94 -41.88 36.93
C LEU A 87 -14.69 -41.75 35.43
N SER A 88 -15.17 -42.71 34.64
CA SER A 88 -15.09 -42.67 33.18
C SER A 88 -15.87 -41.49 32.59
N LEU A 89 -17.00 -41.09 33.19
CA LEU A 89 -17.71 -39.87 32.79
C LEU A 89 -16.84 -38.60 32.99
N ASN A 90 -16.14 -38.49 34.12
CA ASN A 90 -15.24 -37.35 34.36
C ASN A 90 -14.04 -37.36 33.40
N VAL A 91 -13.52 -38.53 33.02
CA VAL A 91 -12.45 -38.63 32.01
C VAL A 91 -12.96 -38.27 30.61
N LEU A 92 -14.16 -38.72 30.22
CA LEU A 92 -14.80 -38.36 28.95
C LEU A 92 -14.99 -36.85 28.84
N LEU A 93 -15.61 -36.22 29.85
CA LEU A 93 -15.81 -34.77 29.89
C LEU A 93 -14.48 -34.02 29.99
N GLY A 94 -13.52 -34.54 30.74
CA GLY A 94 -12.17 -33.98 30.84
C GLY A 94 -11.44 -33.97 29.50
N ASN A 95 -11.58 -35.01 28.68
CA ASN A 95 -11.03 -35.05 27.33
C ASN A 95 -11.79 -34.13 26.36
N LEU A 96 -13.11 -33.99 26.54
CA LEU A 96 -13.91 -33.05 25.75
C LEU A 96 -13.47 -31.59 25.96
N VAL A 97 -13.19 -31.22 27.22
CA VAL A 97 -12.75 -29.86 27.61
C VAL A 97 -11.29 -29.58 27.27
N LYS A 98 -10.47 -30.59 26.97
CA LYS A 98 -9.14 -30.36 26.38
C LYS A 98 -9.21 -29.70 25.01
N ASN A 99 -10.35 -29.81 24.32
CA ASN A 99 -10.58 -29.09 23.08
C ASN A 99 -10.85 -27.61 23.42
N PRO A 100 -10.04 -26.64 22.95
CA PRO A 100 -10.20 -25.22 23.26
C PRO A 100 -11.56 -24.65 22.86
N LEU A 101 -12.31 -25.33 21.98
CA LEU A 101 -13.65 -24.92 21.56
C LEU A 101 -14.73 -25.16 22.64
N VAL A 102 -14.44 -25.94 23.68
CA VAL A 102 -15.40 -26.29 24.74
C VAL A 102 -15.04 -25.56 26.04
N ALA A 103 -15.89 -24.62 26.47
CA ALA A 103 -15.70 -23.89 27.72
C ALA A 103 -16.04 -24.73 28.95
N HIS A 104 -17.17 -25.45 28.88
CA HIS A 104 -17.73 -26.17 30.00
C HIS A 104 -18.56 -27.37 29.55
N ALA A 105 -18.48 -28.48 30.26
CA ALA A 105 -19.33 -29.63 30.04
C ALA A 105 -19.77 -30.24 31.38
N ALA A 106 -21.05 -30.51 31.53
CA ALA A 106 -21.61 -31.10 32.74
C ALA A 106 -22.72 -32.10 32.41
N ILE A 107 -22.71 -33.23 33.12
CA ILE A 107 -23.75 -34.25 33.05
C ILE A 107 -24.56 -34.19 34.34
N TYR A 108 -25.86 -34.03 34.19
CA TYR A 108 -26.85 -34.00 35.26
C TYR A 108 -27.62 -35.31 35.28
N SER A 109 -27.92 -35.79 36.49
CA SER A 109 -28.89 -36.86 36.72
C SER A 109 -30.33 -36.36 36.48
N VAL A 110 -31.29 -37.28 36.46
CA VAL A 110 -32.74 -36.96 36.43
C VAL A 110 -33.18 -36.04 37.56
N ASP A 111 -32.52 -36.13 38.73
CA ASP A 111 -32.76 -35.25 39.89
C ASP A 111 -32.05 -33.89 39.78
N ASN A 112 -31.52 -33.56 38.60
CA ASN A 112 -30.75 -32.35 38.33
C ASN A 112 -29.50 -32.20 39.23
N ARG A 113 -28.99 -33.32 39.76
CA ARG A 113 -27.71 -33.42 40.48
C ARG A 113 -26.56 -33.58 39.49
N ILE A 114 -25.44 -32.89 39.72
CA ILE A 114 -24.25 -33.01 38.88
C ILE A 114 -23.59 -34.36 39.13
N LEU A 115 -23.44 -35.17 38.09
CA LEU A 115 -22.77 -36.47 38.12
C LEU A 115 -21.30 -36.34 37.70
N ALA A 116 -21.03 -35.51 36.70
CA ALA A 116 -19.68 -35.21 36.24
C ALA A 116 -19.63 -33.77 35.70
N GLU A 117 -18.52 -33.08 35.94
CA GLU A 117 -18.31 -31.69 35.55
C GLU A 117 -16.86 -31.53 35.07
N ALA A 118 -16.67 -30.87 33.94
CA ALA A 118 -15.36 -30.49 33.43
C ALA A 118 -15.40 -29.06 32.86
N GLY A 119 -14.29 -28.35 32.98
CA GLY A 119 -14.10 -27.01 32.40
C GLY A 119 -14.55 -25.86 33.27
N GLN A 120 -14.39 -24.65 32.73
CA GLN A 120 -14.66 -23.41 33.44
C GLN A 120 -16.08 -22.95 33.13
N ARG A 121 -16.94 -22.81 34.16
CA ARG A 121 -18.28 -22.25 33.93
C ARG A 121 -18.16 -20.89 33.23
N PRO A 122 -18.83 -20.69 32.09
CA PRO A 122 -18.77 -19.42 31.38
C PRO A 122 -19.25 -18.30 32.32
N LYS A 123 -18.50 -17.21 32.36
CA LYS A 123 -18.95 -16.01 33.08
C LYS A 123 -20.09 -15.42 32.26
N ASN A 124 -21.31 -15.49 32.78
CA ASN A 124 -22.47 -14.85 32.14
C ASN A 124 -22.12 -13.41 31.78
N GLY A 125 -22.06 -13.11 30.49
CA GLY A 125 -21.95 -11.74 30.00
C GLY A 125 -23.21 -10.97 30.37
N LEU A 126 -23.08 -9.67 30.59
CA LEU A 126 -24.15 -8.73 31.00
C LEU A 126 -25.35 -8.65 30.03
N LEU A 127 -25.34 -9.42 28.92
CA LEU A 127 -26.36 -9.47 27.87
C LEU A 127 -27.18 -10.77 27.85
N GLY A 128 -27.23 -11.53 28.94
CA GLY A 128 -28.39 -12.36 29.28
C GLY A 128 -28.72 -13.59 28.41
N GLU A 129 -27.96 -13.89 27.36
CA GLU A 129 -28.09 -15.13 26.60
C GLU A 129 -26.78 -15.91 26.66
N ALA A 130 -26.86 -17.15 27.13
CA ALA A 130 -25.76 -18.11 27.08
C ALA A 130 -25.60 -18.57 25.63
N GLU A 131 -25.05 -17.69 24.78
CA GLU A 131 -24.71 -17.99 23.39
C GLU A 131 -23.74 -19.17 23.36
N GLY A 132 -24.12 -20.26 22.68
CA GLY A 132 -23.33 -21.50 22.62
C GLY A 132 -23.60 -22.54 23.70
N LEU A 133 -24.75 -22.51 24.38
CA LEU A 133 -25.17 -23.54 25.34
C LEU A 133 -26.04 -24.61 24.66
N TYR A 134 -25.50 -25.82 24.55
CA TYR A 134 -26.16 -26.96 23.93
C TYR A 134 -26.56 -27.96 25.01
N GLN A 135 -27.82 -28.37 24.98
CA GLN A 135 -28.37 -29.35 25.91
C GLN A 135 -28.95 -30.52 25.14
N THR A 136 -28.57 -31.74 25.53
CA THR A 136 -29.21 -32.95 25.02
C THR A 136 -29.57 -33.89 26.16
N LYS A 137 -30.72 -34.56 26.02
CA LYS A 137 -31.17 -35.58 26.98
C LYS A 137 -30.47 -36.89 26.66
N ILE A 138 -29.93 -37.53 27.68
CA ILE A 138 -29.36 -38.87 27.58
C ILE A 138 -30.49 -39.85 27.87
N THR A 139 -30.87 -40.65 26.89
CA THR A 139 -31.94 -41.66 27.01
C THR A 139 -31.37 -43.06 26.83
N PHE A 140 -31.76 -43.98 27.70
CA PHE A 140 -31.45 -45.40 27.57
C PHE A 140 -32.77 -46.18 27.46
N GLN A 141 -32.97 -46.91 26.36
CA GLN A 141 -34.21 -47.66 26.11
C GLN A 141 -35.47 -46.80 26.31
N ASP A 142 -35.47 -45.58 25.76
CA ASP A 142 -36.54 -44.57 25.88
C ASP A 142 -36.80 -44.01 27.29
N VAL A 143 -35.98 -44.37 28.28
CA VAL A 143 -36.01 -43.80 29.64
C VAL A 143 -34.93 -42.72 29.77
N THR A 144 -35.29 -41.55 30.32
CA THR A 144 -34.32 -40.47 30.55
C THR A 144 -33.35 -40.88 31.66
N ALA A 145 -32.07 -41.06 31.32
CA ALA A 145 -31.01 -41.39 32.27
C ALA A 145 -30.32 -40.14 32.83
N GLY A 146 -30.31 -39.04 32.07
CA GLY A 146 -29.70 -37.78 32.49
C GLY A 146 -29.78 -36.67 31.42
N GLN A 147 -29.09 -35.55 31.68
CA GLN A 147 -28.98 -34.43 30.74
C GLN A 147 -27.51 -34.01 30.61
N LEU A 148 -27.03 -33.88 29.38
CA LEU A 148 -25.72 -33.32 29.07
C LEU A 148 -25.90 -31.84 28.71
N ARG A 149 -25.13 -30.96 29.35
CA ARG A 149 -24.99 -29.54 28.97
C ARG A 149 -23.55 -29.26 28.57
N ILE A 150 -23.35 -28.73 27.38
CA ILE A 150 -22.05 -28.29 26.87
C ILE A 150 -22.18 -26.80 26.53
N SER A 151 -21.23 -25.99 27.00
CA SER A 151 -21.05 -24.61 26.59
C SER A 151 -19.82 -24.52 25.70
N LEU A 152 -19.99 -24.03 24.48
CA LEU A 152 -18.88 -23.72 23.59
C LEU A 152 -18.26 -22.37 23.96
N ASP A 153 -16.95 -22.23 23.76
CA ASP A 153 -16.26 -20.95 23.94
C ASP A 153 -16.30 -20.14 22.63
N MET A 154 -17.23 -19.19 22.55
CA MET A 154 -17.38 -18.34 21.38
C MET A 154 -16.18 -17.41 21.15
N SER A 155 -15.30 -17.21 22.14
CA SER A 155 -14.12 -16.35 22.01
C SER A 155 -13.03 -16.97 21.14
N GLN A 156 -12.89 -18.31 21.16
CA GLN A 156 -11.90 -19.01 20.35
C GLN A 156 -12.26 -19.00 18.86
N PHE A 157 -13.54 -18.83 18.53
CA PHE A 157 -14.02 -18.59 17.16
C PHE A 157 -13.72 -17.16 16.66
N GLN A 158 -13.32 -16.23 17.54
CA GLN A 158 -12.91 -14.88 17.14
C GLN A 158 -11.48 -14.83 16.57
N GLN A 159 -10.62 -15.80 16.88
CA GLN A 159 -9.27 -15.86 16.30
C GLN A 159 -9.29 -16.06 14.77
N PRO A 160 -10.03 -17.03 14.21
CA PRO A 160 -10.15 -17.14 12.76
C PRO A 160 -10.86 -15.92 12.14
N MET A 161 -11.74 -15.24 12.89
CA MET A 161 -12.36 -13.98 12.44
C MET A 161 -11.33 -12.88 12.19
N THR A 162 -10.39 -12.64 13.11
CA THR A 162 -9.36 -11.59 12.93
C THR A 162 -8.37 -11.91 11.81
N ILE A 163 -7.97 -13.17 11.68
CA ILE A 163 -7.08 -13.62 10.61
C ILE A 163 -7.74 -13.47 9.24
N SER A 164 -9.01 -13.89 9.10
CA SER A 164 -9.79 -13.71 7.87
C SER A 164 -9.93 -12.22 7.53
N MET A 165 -10.30 -11.39 8.52
CA MET A 165 -10.48 -9.95 8.34
C MET A 165 -9.17 -9.24 7.97
N GLN A 166 -8.03 -9.69 8.51
CA GLN A 166 -6.71 -9.17 8.17
C GLN A 166 -6.32 -9.50 6.73
N SER A 167 -6.47 -10.76 6.30
CA SER A 167 -6.14 -11.17 4.92
C SER A 167 -7.00 -10.44 3.89
N MET A 168 -8.29 -10.28 4.18
CA MET A 168 -9.22 -9.49 3.38
C MET A 168 -8.83 -8.00 3.37
N GLY A 169 -8.44 -7.44 4.51
CA GLY A 169 -7.98 -6.06 4.64
C GLY A 169 -6.72 -5.79 3.82
N ILE A 170 -5.78 -6.74 3.78
CA ILE A 170 -4.59 -6.67 2.94
C ILE A 170 -4.98 -6.66 1.46
N LEU A 171 -5.87 -7.56 1.03
CA LEU A 171 -6.36 -7.59 -0.35
C LEU A 171 -7.06 -6.29 -0.74
N ALA A 172 -7.93 -5.76 0.13
CA ALA A 172 -8.59 -4.48 -0.06
C ALA A 172 -7.58 -3.33 -0.15
N GLY A 173 -6.54 -3.35 0.68
CA GLY A 173 -5.44 -2.38 0.64
C GLY A 173 -4.65 -2.42 -0.67
N ILE A 174 -4.34 -3.62 -1.18
CA ILE A 174 -3.69 -3.82 -2.48
C ILE A 174 -4.58 -3.27 -3.59
N LEU A 175 -5.87 -3.57 -3.57
CA LEU A 175 -6.83 -3.10 -4.56
C LEU A 175 -6.98 -1.57 -4.53
N LEU A 176 -6.99 -0.97 -3.34
CA LEU A 176 -6.98 0.48 -3.15
C LEU A 176 -5.70 1.11 -3.72
N ALA A 177 -4.53 0.52 -3.47
CA ALA A 177 -3.26 0.99 -4.01
C ALA A 177 -3.20 0.90 -5.54
N LEU A 178 -3.70 -0.19 -6.12
CA LEU A 178 -3.82 -0.36 -7.57
C LEU A 178 -4.79 0.66 -8.17
N ALA A 179 -5.95 0.86 -7.56
CA ALA A 179 -6.91 1.88 -7.99
C ALA A 179 -6.30 3.28 -7.92
N LEU A 180 -5.58 3.60 -6.84
CA LEU A 180 -4.88 4.87 -6.68
C LEU A 180 -3.83 5.07 -7.79
N THR A 181 -2.94 4.10 -8.00
CA THR A 181 -1.89 4.21 -9.02
C THR A 181 -2.47 4.34 -10.43
N MET A 182 -3.49 3.57 -10.76
CA MET A 182 -4.18 3.63 -12.06
C MET A 182 -4.90 4.98 -12.26
N SER A 183 -5.64 5.43 -11.25
CA SER A 183 -6.34 6.71 -11.23
C SER A 183 -5.38 7.89 -11.44
N LEU A 184 -4.20 7.85 -10.80
CA LEU A 184 -3.17 8.88 -10.96
C LEU A 184 -2.49 8.83 -12.33
N ARG A 185 -2.22 7.63 -12.85
CA ARG A 185 -1.68 7.46 -14.20
C ARG A 185 -2.62 8.07 -15.22
N LEU A 186 -3.92 7.80 -15.11
CA LEU A 186 -4.94 8.32 -16.01
C LEU A 186 -5.12 9.85 -15.87
N GLY A 187 -5.18 10.36 -14.64
CA GLY A 187 -5.28 11.80 -14.39
C GLY A 187 -4.10 12.59 -14.99
N ARG A 188 -2.88 12.07 -14.88
CA ARG A 188 -1.70 12.65 -15.53
C ARG A 188 -1.78 12.55 -17.05
N TYR A 189 -2.15 11.39 -17.59
CA TYR A 189 -2.25 11.13 -19.02
C TYR A 189 -3.16 12.14 -19.76
N VAL A 190 -4.22 12.59 -19.10
CA VAL A 190 -5.16 13.60 -19.63
C VAL A 190 -4.73 15.03 -19.31
N SER A 191 -4.28 15.31 -18.09
CA SER A 191 -4.05 16.70 -17.66
C SER A 191 -2.75 17.32 -18.17
N THR A 192 -1.68 16.54 -18.37
CA THR A 192 -0.41 17.07 -18.88
C THR A 192 -0.51 17.59 -20.31
N PRO A 193 -1.08 16.88 -21.31
CA PRO A 193 -1.18 17.42 -22.67
C PRO A 193 -2.10 18.65 -22.75
N LEU A 194 -3.18 18.68 -21.96
CA LEU A 194 -4.08 19.83 -21.92
C LEU A 194 -3.37 21.08 -21.35
N LEU A 195 -2.51 20.91 -20.34
CA LEU A 195 -1.71 22.01 -19.82
C LEU A 195 -0.65 22.47 -20.83
N GLN A 196 0.01 21.55 -21.52
CA GLN A 196 0.99 21.86 -22.56
C GLN A 196 0.34 22.62 -23.73
N LEU A 197 -0.80 22.14 -24.23
CA LEU A 197 -1.57 22.82 -25.28
C LEU A 197 -2.04 24.21 -24.83
N ARG A 198 -2.45 24.37 -23.56
CA ARG A 198 -2.82 25.68 -23.02
C ARG A 198 -1.64 26.65 -22.99
N VAL A 199 -0.44 26.19 -22.67
CA VAL A 199 0.79 27.02 -22.66
C VAL A 199 1.22 27.33 -24.09
N TRP A 200 1.21 26.35 -24.99
CA TRP A 200 1.51 26.56 -26.40
C TRP A 200 0.53 27.54 -27.07
N LEU A 201 -0.75 27.52 -26.70
CA LEU A 201 -1.72 28.51 -27.21
C LEU A 201 -1.45 29.93 -26.70
N ARG A 202 -0.75 30.08 -25.58
CA ARG A 202 -0.33 31.39 -25.06
C ARG A 202 0.86 31.93 -25.84
N ASP A 203 1.84 31.08 -26.13
CA ASP A 203 3.05 31.42 -26.88
C ASP A 203 3.19 30.43 -28.07
N LEU A 204 2.68 30.86 -29.23
CA LEU A 204 2.63 30.05 -30.45
C LEU A 204 4.03 29.80 -30.99
N ASP A 205 4.50 28.56 -30.83
CA ASP A 205 5.80 28.09 -31.31
C ASP A 205 5.62 27.03 -32.41
N GLU A 206 6.69 26.75 -33.15
CA GLU A 206 6.71 25.81 -34.28
C GLU A 206 6.34 24.38 -33.84
N TYR A 207 6.77 23.97 -32.65
CA TYR A 207 6.51 22.64 -32.13
C TYR A 207 5.20 22.57 -31.33
N THR A 208 4.17 21.93 -31.90
CA THR A 208 2.93 21.64 -31.16
C THR A 208 3.06 20.40 -30.28
N PRO A 209 2.85 20.52 -28.97
CA PRO A 209 2.85 19.36 -28.08
C PRO A 209 1.66 18.43 -28.39
N ALA A 210 1.83 17.14 -28.09
CA ALA A 210 0.79 16.09 -28.17
C ALA A 210 0.27 15.70 -29.57
N THR A 211 0.85 16.21 -30.65
CA THR A 211 0.46 15.93 -32.05
C THR A 211 0.61 14.45 -32.45
N GLU A 212 1.55 13.73 -31.84
CA GLU A 212 1.84 12.31 -32.12
C GLU A 212 0.83 11.34 -31.49
N ARG A 213 -0.08 11.82 -30.62
CA ARG A 213 -1.03 10.94 -29.95
C ARG A 213 -2.13 10.46 -30.92
N GLN A 214 -2.65 9.26 -30.65
CA GLN A 214 -3.72 8.63 -31.43
C GLN A 214 -5.08 8.68 -30.71
N ASP A 215 -5.22 9.55 -29.72
CA ASP A 215 -6.46 9.78 -28.97
C ASP A 215 -7.12 11.10 -29.40
N GLU A 216 -8.29 11.39 -28.85
CA GLU A 216 -9.06 12.60 -29.14
C GLU A 216 -8.29 13.88 -28.78
N ILE A 217 -7.38 13.78 -27.80
CA ILE A 217 -6.46 14.88 -27.44
C ILE A 217 -5.42 15.11 -28.54
N GLY A 218 -4.90 14.04 -29.15
CA GLY A 218 -4.02 14.11 -30.32
C GLY A 218 -4.72 14.68 -31.55
N ASP A 219 -5.98 14.33 -31.80
CA ASP A 219 -6.78 14.93 -32.87
C ASP A 219 -6.98 16.43 -32.64
N LEU A 220 -7.28 16.83 -31.41
CA LEU A 220 -7.36 18.24 -31.04
C LEU A 220 -6.03 18.97 -31.26
N ALA A 221 -4.90 18.35 -30.85
CA ALA A 221 -3.57 18.92 -31.05
C ALA A 221 -3.24 19.10 -32.54
N ARG A 222 -3.53 18.10 -33.38
CA ARG A 222 -3.37 18.19 -34.85
C ARG A 222 -4.22 19.28 -35.47
N GLN A 223 -5.50 19.39 -35.08
CA GLN A 223 -6.38 20.45 -35.57
C GLN A 223 -5.89 21.84 -35.16
N LEU A 224 -5.38 21.97 -33.92
CA LEU A 224 -4.86 23.22 -33.42
C LEU A 224 -3.56 23.62 -34.13
N HIS A 225 -2.66 22.66 -34.38
CA HIS A 225 -1.45 22.85 -35.20
C HIS A 225 -1.81 23.37 -36.59
N ALA A 226 -2.71 22.68 -37.29
CA ALA A 226 -3.10 23.05 -38.65
C ALA A 226 -3.73 24.46 -38.75
N ARG A 227 -4.32 24.97 -37.67
CA ARG A 227 -5.03 26.27 -37.63
C ARG A 227 -4.16 27.43 -37.20
N PHE A 228 -3.24 27.21 -36.26
CA PHE A 228 -2.54 28.29 -35.55
C PHE A 228 -1.02 28.17 -35.55
N ALA A 229 -0.43 27.03 -35.95
CA ALA A 229 1.01 26.89 -35.94
C ALA A 229 1.66 27.85 -36.96
N PRO A 230 2.68 28.62 -36.56
CA PRO A 230 3.49 29.39 -37.49
C PRO A 230 4.12 28.47 -38.55
N PRO A 231 4.31 28.93 -39.79
CA PRO A 231 5.05 28.14 -40.78
C PRO A 231 6.45 27.83 -40.25
N PRO A 232 6.97 26.63 -40.50
CA PRO A 232 8.29 26.23 -40.02
C PRO A 232 9.33 27.24 -40.50
N LYS A 233 10.21 27.68 -39.60
CA LYS A 233 11.26 28.63 -39.99
C LYS A 233 12.14 27.94 -41.05
N PRO A 234 12.42 28.60 -42.19
CA PRO A 234 13.36 28.05 -43.16
C PRO A 234 14.67 27.75 -42.43
N VAL A 235 15.15 26.52 -42.56
CA VAL A 235 16.50 26.16 -42.13
C VAL A 235 17.44 26.95 -43.05
N GLU A 236 18.02 28.05 -42.56
CA GLU A 236 19.16 28.65 -43.25
C GLU A 236 20.20 27.54 -43.38
N PRO A 237 20.69 27.22 -44.59
CA PRO A 237 21.75 26.24 -44.73
C PRO A 237 22.89 26.71 -43.84
N GLU A 238 23.34 25.84 -42.92
CA GLU A 238 24.61 26.07 -42.24
C GLU A 238 25.63 26.38 -43.34
N PRO A 239 26.43 27.45 -43.23
CA PRO A 239 27.42 27.75 -44.25
C PRO A 239 28.25 26.48 -44.42
N GLU A 240 28.22 25.89 -45.61
CA GLU A 240 29.20 24.89 -46.00
C GLU A 240 30.54 25.56 -45.76
N ILE A 241 31.29 25.05 -44.78
CA ILE A 241 32.69 25.43 -44.64
C ILE A 241 33.33 24.86 -45.91
N GLU A 242 33.50 25.71 -46.92
CA GLU A 242 34.38 25.40 -48.05
C GLU A 242 35.74 25.11 -47.44
N ASP A 243 36.20 23.87 -47.53
CA ASP A 243 37.56 23.45 -47.22
C ASP A 243 38.52 24.06 -48.28
N ASP A 244 38.59 25.40 -48.36
CA ASP A 244 39.69 26.11 -49.00
C ASP A 244 40.86 26.19 -48.00
N PHE A 245 41.34 25.02 -47.60
CA PHE A 245 42.71 24.86 -47.15
C PHE A 245 43.54 24.57 -48.39
N GLU A 246 43.87 25.61 -49.16
CA GLU A 246 45.02 25.55 -50.04
C GLU A 246 46.24 25.12 -49.20
N GLU A 247 46.89 24.07 -49.66
CA GLU A 247 48.02 23.39 -49.05
C GLU A 247 49.26 24.31 -49.06
N GLU A 248 49.30 25.30 -48.18
CA GLU A 248 50.54 26.00 -47.85
C GLU A 248 51.26 25.20 -46.75
N ALA A 249 51.90 24.11 -47.19
CA ALA A 249 52.77 23.32 -46.35
C ALA A 249 54.05 24.13 -46.02
N GLU A 250 53.98 24.97 -44.99
CA GLU A 250 55.16 25.46 -44.28
C GLU A 250 55.94 24.23 -43.76
N PRO A 251 57.22 24.04 -44.15
CA PRO A 251 57.99 22.90 -43.69
C PRO A 251 58.17 23.01 -42.17
N PHE A 252 57.74 21.98 -41.46
CA PHE A 252 57.96 21.85 -40.03
C PHE A 252 59.47 21.88 -39.73
N GLU A 253 59.96 22.96 -39.15
CA GLU A 253 61.31 22.98 -38.58
C GLU A 253 61.31 22.10 -37.33
N VAL A 254 61.87 20.89 -37.44
CA VAL A 254 62.17 20.07 -36.27
C VAL A 254 63.32 20.75 -35.52
N ARG A 255 62.98 21.53 -34.49
CA ARG A 255 63.97 22.13 -33.58
C ARG A 255 64.71 21.03 -32.81
N ASP A 256 66.04 21.15 -32.81
CA ASP A 256 66.97 20.13 -32.32
C ASP A 256 66.90 20.03 -30.78
N LEU A 257 66.61 18.85 -30.23
CA LEU A 257 66.44 18.63 -28.77
C LEU A 257 67.76 18.70 -27.96
N ARG A 258 68.86 19.15 -28.58
CA ARG A 258 70.18 19.28 -27.95
C ARG A 258 70.63 20.72 -27.77
N ASP A 259 69.75 21.69 -28.05
CA ASP A 259 70.03 23.10 -27.83
C ASP A 259 70.07 23.41 -26.31
N PRO A 260 71.14 24.00 -25.76
CA PRO A 260 71.27 24.25 -24.32
C PRO A 260 70.29 25.32 -23.77
N ASP A 261 69.58 26.04 -24.63
CA ASP A 261 68.57 27.05 -24.26
C ASP A 261 67.14 26.47 -24.11
N PHE A 262 66.98 25.14 -24.11
CA PHE A 262 65.68 24.47 -24.08
C PHE A 262 64.84 24.73 -22.81
N ASP A 263 65.45 25.11 -21.70
CA ASP A 263 64.77 25.21 -20.38
C ASP A 263 64.43 26.63 -19.91
N GLU A 264 64.60 27.69 -20.71
CA GLU A 264 64.22 29.05 -20.30
C GLU A 264 62.79 29.40 -20.74
N ALA A 265 61.80 28.97 -19.95
CA ALA A 265 60.40 29.32 -20.18
C ALA A 265 60.12 30.81 -19.85
N PRO A 266 59.49 31.60 -20.74
CA PRO A 266 59.07 32.95 -20.40
C PRO A 266 57.90 32.91 -19.39
N ALA A 267 57.95 33.80 -18.40
CA ALA A 267 56.94 33.89 -17.34
C ALA A 267 55.53 34.19 -17.90
N VAL A 268 54.61 33.25 -17.73
CA VAL A 268 53.19 33.44 -18.06
C VAL A 268 52.54 34.40 -17.04
N VAL A 269 52.13 35.58 -17.51
CA VAL A 269 51.35 36.55 -16.73
C VAL A 269 49.94 36.00 -16.51
N ARG A 270 49.53 35.83 -15.25
CA ARG A 270 48.17 35.41 -14.89
C ARG A 270 47.17 36.55 -15.11
N PRO A 271 46.03 36.33 -15.80
CA PRO A 271 44.98 37.34 -15.89
C PRO A 271 44.22 37.48 -14.56
N ALA A 272 43.89 38.72 -14.22
CA ALA A 272 43.27 39.12 -12.96
C ALA A 272 41.83 38.60 -12.80
N LYS A 273 41.48 38.22 -11.57
CA LYS A 273 40.18 37.72 -11.12
C LYS A 273 39.12 38.84 -11.20
N ARG A 274 38.09 38.66 -12.04
CA ARG A 274 36.92 39.55 -12.10
C ARG A 274 36.10 39.39 -10.82
N VAL A 275 36.00 40.46 -10.04
CA VAL A 275 35.09 40.59 -8.89
C VAL A 275 33.68 40.77 -9.45
N VAL A 276 32.73 39.94 -9.03
CA VAL A 276 31.29 40.19 -9.17
C VAL A 276 30.79 40.42 -7.76
N GLU A 277 30.29 41.63 -7.53
CA GLU A 277 29.63 42.05 -6.30
C GLU A 277 28.36 41.22 -6.07
N ALA A 278 28.18 40.81 -4.82
CA ALA A 278 26.96 40.21 -4.31
C ALA A 278 25.94 41.33 -4.03
N GLU A 279 24.72 41.16 -4.51
CA GLU A 279 23.54 41.65 -3.80
C GLU A 279 22.92 40.46 -3.05
N GLU A 280 22.69 40.70 -1.78
CA GLU A 280 22.29 39.79 -0.72
C GLU A 280 20.84 39.29 -0.93
N ASP A 281 20.54 38.05 -0.50
CA ASP A 281 19.56 37.81 0.58
C ASP A 281 19.31 36.30 0.80
N GLU A 282 19.67 35.88 2.02
CA GLU A 282 19.09 34.85 2.88
C GLU A 282 18.83 33.43 2.32
N ASP A 283 19.62 32.45 2.79
CA ASP A 283 19.14 31.16 3.35
C ASP A 283 20.34 30.27 3.76
N ASP A 284 21.01 30.65 4.86
CA ASP A 284 22.20 29.97 5.42
C ASP A 284 21.88 28.86 6.44
N GLU A 285 20.71 28.21 6.38
CA GLU A 285 20.30 27.18 7.36
C GLU A 285 20.32 25.72 6.85
N ALA A 286 20.74 25.46 5.60
CA ALA A 286 20.60 24.11 5.03
C ALA A 286 21.72 23.10 5.38
N PHE A 287 22.78 23.50 6.09
CA PHE A 287 23.97 22.64 6.30
C PHE A 287 24.54 22.62 7.74
N ALA A 288 23.75 23.02 8.74
CA ALA A 288 24.21 23.03 10.14
C ALA A 288 24.34 21.64 10.81
N ASP A 289 23.85 20.56 10.19
CA ASP A 289 23.70 19.24 10.86
C ASP A 289 24.73 18.17 10.44
N LEU A 290 25.82 18.55 9.75
CA LEU A 290 26.87 17.62 9.30
C LEU A 290 28.21 17.76 10.00
N ARG A 291 28.27 18.50 11.12
CA ARG A 291 29.46 18.60 11.97
C ARG A 291 29.05 18.60 13.43
N ASP A 292 28.90 17.41 14.00
CA ASP A 292 29.45 17.09 15.33
C ASP A 292 29.21 15.62 15.64
N ASP A 293 30.28 14.81 15.54
CA ASP A 293 30.52 13.70 16.47
C ASP A 293 32.03 13.44 16.47
N VAL A 294 32.70 14.16 17.37
CA VAL A 294 34.09 13.93 17.77
C VAL A 294 34.09 12.83 18.84
N VAL A 295 34.89 11.77 18.67
CA VAL A 295 35.37 10.96 19.81
C VAL A 295 36.87 10.67 19.64
N PRO A 296 37.70 10.88 20.68
CA PRO A 296 39.16 10.86 20.59
C PRO A 296 39.73 9.46 20.86
N ALA A 297 40.95 9.19 20.36
CA ALA A 297 41.73 8.04 20.78
C ALA A 297 43.22 8.37 20.85
N ALA A 298 43.72 8.58 22.07
CA ALA A 298 45.13 8.52 22.40
C ALA A 298 45.29 7.91 23.81
N ALA A 299 45.78 6.66 23.88
CA ALA A 299 46.55 6.14 25.01
C ALA A 299 47.24 4.81 24.65
N ALA A 300 48.58 4.87 24.65
CA ALA A 300 49.57 3.87 25.09
C ALA A 300 49.45 2.38 24.75
N VAL A 301 50.47 1.87 24.03
CA VAL A 301 51.44 0.88 24.55
C VAL A 301 52.83 1.27 24.03
#